data_AF-I1DV95-F1
#
_entry.id   AF-I1DV95-F1
#
_cell.length_a   1.000
_cell.length_b   1.000
_cell.length_c   1.000
_cell.angle_alpha   90.00
_cell.angle_beta   90.00
_cell.angle_gamma   90.00
#
_symmetry.space_group_name_H-M   'P 1'
#
loop_
_entity.id
_entity.type
_entity.pdbx_description
1 polymer ?
#
loop_
_entity_poly.entity_id
_entity_poly.type
_entity_poly.pdbx_seq_one_letter_code
_entity_poly.pdbx_strand_id
1 'polypeptide(L)'
;MKRIEKFNILHLDGSAGFTVGILLLLFPNWFGDLYKLPISIILLLATANVCYGVYALWLAFSKQRTSASVALLAVANAAWFPVCIAIVLIYAQTASVVGLTFISLEALFVAFLSFYEWNNRHLLAKVCSTC
;
A
#
# COMPACT_ATOMS: atom_id res chain seq x y z
N MET A 1 -2.16 21.09 26.98
CA MET A 1 -1.90 19.69 26.59
C MET A 1 -1.79 19.65 25.06
N LYS A 2 -0.58 19.56 24.50
CA LYS A 2 -0.35 19.55 23.04
C LYS A 2 -1.08 18.34 22.45
N ARG A 3 -2.09 18.59 21.61
CA ARG A 3 -2.76 17.58 20.81
C ARG A 3 -1.70 17.02 19.86
N ILE A 4 -1.16 15.84 20.20
CA ILE A 4 -0.33 15.05 19.28
C ILE A 4 -1.16 14.93 18.00
N GLU A 5 -0.69 15.50 16.90
CA GLU A 5 -1.35 15.35 15.61
C GLU A 5 -1.55 13.84 15.41
N LYS A 6 -2.81 13.41 15.28
CA LYS A 6 -3.13 12.00 15.08
C LYS A 6 -2.44 11.59 13.78
N PHE A 7 -1.30 10.91 13.90
CA PHE A 7 -0.66 10.23 12.80
C PHE A 7 -1.72 9.29 12.21
N ASN A 8 -2.31 9.70 11.10
CA ASN A 8 -3.45 9.01 10.52
C ASN A 8 -2.91 7.83 9.74
N ILE A 9 -3.45 6.63 9.98
CA ILE A 9 -3.01 5.43 9.27
C ILE A 9 -3.06 5.61 7.74
N LEU A 10 -3.98 6.45 7.25
CA LEU A 10 -4.10 6.83 5.83
C LEU A 10 -2.86 7.58 5.30
N HIS A 11 -2.21 8.42 6.12
CA HIS A 11 -0.95 9.07 5.73
C HIS A 11 0.20 8.07 5.69
N LEU A 12 0.28 7.19 6.69
CA LEU A 12 1.31 6.15 6.73
C LEU A 12 1.19 5.24 5.51
N ASP A 13 0.00 4.71 5.27
CA ASP A 13 -0.32 3.83 4.15
C ASP A 13 -0.03 4.51 2.81
N GLY A 14 -0.61 5.69 2.58
CA GLY A 14 -0.40 6.42 1.35
C GLY A 14 1.06 6.81 1.10
N SER A 15 1.79 7.24 2.13
CA SER A 15 3.21 7.60 1.99
C SER A 15 4.10 6.39 1.74
N ALA A 16 3.82 5.25 2.39
CA ALA A 16 4.53 4.01 2.18
C ALA A 16 4.33 3.51 0.75
N GLY A 17 3.08 3.33 0.32
CA GLY A 17 2.75 2.90 -1.04
C GLY A 17 3.32 3.84 -2.10
N PHE A 18 3.14 5.17 -1.94
CA PHE A 18 3.68 6.13 -2.90
C PHE A 18 5.21 6.07 -2.99
N THR A 19 5.91 6.04 -1.85
CA THR A 19 7.38 6.01 -1.83
C THR A 19 7.93 4.74 -2.44
N VAL A 20 7.39 3.58 -2.05
CA VAL A 20 7.77 2.27 -2.61
C VAL A 20 7.53 2.27 -4.12
N GLY A 21 6.35 2.72 -4.55
CA GLY A 21 5.99 2.79 -5.97
C GLY A 21 6.93 3.66 -6.78
N ILE A 22 7.27 4.86 -6.29
CA ILE A 22 8.20 5.77 -6.95
C ILE A 22 9.61 5.17 -7.01
N LEU A 23 10.11 4.55 -5.94
CA LEU A 23 11.43 3.92 -5.94
C LEU A 23 11.51 2.78 -6.97
N LEU A 24 10.48 1.94 -7.04
CA LEU A 24 10.42 0.85 -8.02
C LEU A 24 10.33 1.38 -9.47
N LEU A 25 9.62 2.51 -9.70
CA LEU A 25 9.55 3.15 -11.02
C LEU A 25 10.87 3.82 -11.44
N LEU A 26 11.60 4.42 -10.50
CA LEU A 26 12.86 5.11 -10.80
C LEU A 26 14.01 4.13 -11.04
N PHE A 27 14.01 2.97 -10.38
CA PHE A 27 15.11 2.01 -10.44
C PHE A 27 14.65 0.58 -10.81
N PRO A 28 13.85 0.39 -11.88
CA PRO A 28 13.22 -0.91 -12.15
C PRO A 28 14.23 -2.01 -12.46
N ASN A 29 15.33 -1.69 -13.14
CA ASN A 29 16.39 -2.66 -13.43
C ASN A 29 17.14 -3.07 -12.17
N TRP A 30 17.48 -2.10 -11.31
CA TRP A 30 18.19 -2.37 -10.06
C TRP A 30 17.36 -3.28 -9.13
N PHE A 31 16.07 -2.99 -8.99
CA PHE A 31 15.16 -3.83 -8.22
C PHE A 31 14.86 -5.17 -8.90
N GLY A 32 14.78 -5.21 -10.24
CA GLY A 32 14.65 -6.45 -11.01
C GLY A 32 15.81 -7.40 -10.76
N ASP A 33 17.04 -6.87 -10.77
CA ASP A 33 18.25 -7.64 -10.48
C ASP A 33 18.34 -8.07 -9.01
N LEU A 34 18.02 -7.16 -8.09
CA LEU A 34 18.02 -7.42 -6.64
C LEU A 34 16.98 -8.48 -6.27
N TYR A 35 15.76 -8.35 -6.77
CA TYR A 35 14.66 -9.27 -6.46
C TYR A 35 14.68 -10.54 -7.31
N LYS A 36 15.46 -10.56 -8.41
CA LYS A 36 15.43 -11.60 -9.45
C LYS A 36 14.01 -11.82 -10.00
N LEU A 37 13.32 -10.70 -10.24
CA LEU A 37 11.98 -10.68 -10.83
C LEU A 37 12.01 -10.03 -12.21
N PRO A 38 11.13 -10.45 -13.13
CA PRO A 38 10.98 -9.78 -14.41
C PRO A 38 10.63 -8.29 -14.22
N ILE A 39 11.15 -7.44 -15.09
CA ILE A 39 10.87 -6.00 -15.06
C ILE A 39 9.37 -5.71 -15.15
N SER A 40 8.59 -6.53 -15.86
CA SER A 40 7.13 -6.41 -15.91
C SER A 40 6.47 -6.54 -14.53
N ILE A 41 6.98 -7.43 -13.66
CA ILE A 41 6.49 -7.58 -12.29
C ILE A 41 6.91 -6.39 -11.43
N ILE A 42 8.14 -5.89 -11.59
CA ILE A 42 8.58 -4.67 -10.90
C ILE A 42 7.70 -3.48 -11.27
N LEU A 43 7.40 -3.29 -12.56
CA LEU A 43 6.53 -2.20 -13.02
C LEU A 43 5.07 -2.39 -12.57
N LEU A 44 4.58 -3.62 -12.48
CA LEU A 44 3.27 -3.93 -11.90
C LEU A 44 3.20 -3.51 -10.43
N LEU A 45 4.18 -3.94 -9.61
CA LEU A 45 4.29 -3.56 -8.20
C LEU A 45 4.39 -2.03 -8.05
N ALA A 46 5.20 -1.40 -8.89
CA ALA A 46 5.43 0.03 -8.86
C ALA A 46 4.16 0.82 -9.19
N THR A 47 3.49 0.47 -10.28
CA THR A 47 2.28 1.15 -10.75
C THR A 47 1.14 0.99 -9.76
N ALA A 48 0.93 -0.23 -9.23
CA ALA A 48 -0.08 -0.47 -8.21
C ALA A 48 0.15 0.39 -6.96
N ASN A 49 1.38 0.39 -6.45
CA ASN A 49 1.78 1.17 -5.27
C ASN A 49 1.66 2.69 -5.48
N VAL A 50 2.03 3.22 -6.65
CA VAL A 50 1.85 4.65 -6.96
C VAL A 50 0.37 5.01 -7.05
N CYS A 51 -0.41 4.27 -7.84
CA CYS A 51 -1.84 4.55 -8.01
C CYS A 51 -2.58 4.50 -6.67
N TYR A 52 -2.32 3.45 -5.89
CA TYR A 52 -2.88 3.29 -4.55
C TYR A 52 -2.42 4.41 -3.61
N GLY A 53 -1.10 4.64 -3.52
CA GLY A 53 -0.50 5.64 -2.64
C GLY A 53 -0.98 7.06 -2.92
N VAL A 54 -1.13 7.43 -4.20
CA VAL A 54 -1.71 8.72 -4.61
C VAL A 54 -3.15 8.85 -4.11
N TYR A 55 -3.98 7.81 -4.28
CA TYR A 55 -5.37 7.85 -3.83
C TYR A 55 -5.48 7.91 -2.30
N ALA A 56 -4.68 7.09 -1.59
CA ALA A 56 -4.62 7.08 -0.14
C ALA A 56 -4.14 8.42 0.42
N LEU A 57 -3.09 9.03 -0.15
CA LEU A 57 -2.61 10.36 0.23
C LEU A 57 -3.63 11.45 -0.07
N TRP A 58 -4.23 11.44 -1.26
CA TRP A 58 -5.30 12.38 -1.61
C TRP A 58 -6.43 12.31 -0.60
N LEU A 59 -6.86 11.10 -0.23
CA LEU A 59 -7.86 10.91 0.82
C LEU A 59 -7.34 11.41 2.17
N ALA A 60 -6.08 11.12 2.52
CA ALA A 60 -5.41 11.56 3.74
C ALA A 60 -5.21 13.08 3.85
N PHE A 61 -5.29 13.83 2.75
CA PHE A 61 -5.31 15.30 2.77
C PHE A 61 -6.71 15.88 2.55
N SER A 62 -7.67 15.08 2.07
CA SER A 62 -9.04 15.51 1.86
C SER A 62 -9.76 15.82 3.18
N LYS A 63 -10.48 16.95 3.18
CA LYS A 63 -11.43 17.34 4.25
C LYS A 63 -12.79 16.66 4.11
N GLN A 64 -13.08 16.09 2.94
CA GLN A 64 -14.32 15.37 2.65
C GLN A 64 -13.99 13.88 2.48
N ARG A 65 -14.01 13.15 3.60
CA ARG A 65 -13.83 11.69 3.60
C ARG A 65 -15.14 11.02 3.89
N THR A 66 -15.45 9.98 3.14
CA THR A 66 -16.62 9.15 3.39
C THR A 66 -16.17 7.78 3.85
N SER A 67 -17.04 7.10 4.61
CA SER A 67 -16.79 5.71 4.97
C SER A 67 -16.63 4.82 3.73
N ALA A 68 -17.27 5.18 2.60
CA ALA A 68 -17.15 4.47 1.35
C ALA A 68 -15.75 4.62 0.73
N SER A 69 -15.15 5.82 0.76
CA SER A 69 -13.79 6.04 0.27
C SER A 69 -12.73 5.24 1.05
N VAL A 70 -12.88 5.12 2.37
CA VAL A 70 -12.00 4.28 3.19
C VAL A 70 -12.27 2.79 2.97
N ALA A 71 -13.53 2.39 2.76
CA ALA A 71 -13.86 1.02 2.40
C ALA A 71 -13.24 0.61 1.05
N LEU A 72 -13.16 1.54 0.08
CA LEU A 72 -12.50 1.30 -1.20
C LEU A 72 -11.00 1.01 -1.03
N LEU A 73 -10.30 1.75 -0.16
CA LEU A 73 -8.89 1.45 0.20
C LEU A 73 -8.76 0.06 0.81
N ALA A 74 -9.62 -0.29 1.76
CA ALA A 74 -9.60 -1.59 2.40
C ALA A 74 -9.83 -2.74 1.41
N VAL A 75 -10.74 -2.56 0.44
CA VAL A 75 -11.01 -3.53 -0.62
C VAL A 75 -9.84 -3.63 -1.60
N ALA A 76 -9.21 -2.51 -1.97
CA ALA A 76 -8.02 -2.52 -2.82
C ALA A 76 -6.85 -3.28 -2.14
N ASN A 77 -6.61 -3.02 -0.85
CA ASN A 77 -5.64 -3.78 -0.04
C ASN A 77 -6.00 -5.27 0.03
N ALA A 78 -7.28 -5.61 0.24
CA ALA A 78 -7.75 -7.00 0.24
C ALA A 78 -7.52 -7.70 -1.11
N ALA A 79 -7.75 -6.99 -2.22
CA ALA A 79 -7.55 -7.51 -3.58
C ALA A 79 -6.08 -7.67 -3.94
N TRP A 80 -5.20 -6.86 -3.34
CA TRP A 80 -3.75 -6.95 -3.58
C TRP A 80 -3.10 -8.14 -2.86
N PHE A 81 -3.63 -8.55 -1.71
CA PHE A 81 -3.16 -9.72 -0.98
C PHE A 81 -3.03 -10.99 -1.85
N PRO A 82 -4.07 -11.47 -2.56
CA PRO A 82 -3.94 -12.65 -3.42
C PRO A 82 -2.99 -12.45 -4.59
N VAL A 83 -2.82 -11.22 -5.10
CA VAL A 83 -1.82 -10.92 -6.13
C VAL A 83 -0.41 -11.13 -5.58
N CYS A 84 -0.12 -10.67 -4.37
CA CYS A 84 1.17 -10.91 -3.72
C CYS A 84 1.43 -12.41 -3.51
N ILE A 85 0.43 -13.16 -3.03
CA ILE A 85 0.54 -14.62 -2.89
C ILE A 85 0.80 -15.29 -4.24
N ALA A 86 0.10 -14.89 -5.30
CA ALA A 86 0.30 -15.43 -6.64
C ALA A 86 1.73 -15.18 -7.14
N ILE A 87 2.28 -13.97 -6.96
CA ILE A 87 3.66 -13.66 -7.36
C ILE A 87 4.65 -14.51 -6.58
N VAL A 88 4.47 -14.65 -5.25
CA VAL A 88 5.35 -15.51 -4.42
C VAL A 88 5.32 -16.96 -4.92
N LEU A 89 4.14 -17.52 -5.21
CA LEU A 89 4.02 -18.89 -5.68
C LEU A 89 4.62 -19.10 -7.08
N ILE A 90 4.38 -18.18 -8.01
CA ILE A 90 4.88 -18.26 -9.39
C ILE A 90 6.41 -18.14 -9.42
N TYR A 91 6.99 -17.28 -8.59
CA TYR A 91 8.42 -16.99 -8.59
C TYR A 91 9.18 -17.61 -7.41
N ALA A 92 8.58 -18.56 -6.68
CA ALA A 92 9.17 -19.17 -5.47
C ALA A 92 10.58 -19.76 -5.69
N GLN A 93 10.86 -20.25 -6.90
CA GLN A 93 12.14 -20.89 -7.24
C GLN A 93 13.13 -19.96 -7.95
N THR A 94 12.68 -18.82 -8.46
CA THR A 94 13.47 -17.94 -9.34
C THR A 94 13.75 -16.58 -8.73
N ALA A 95 12.84 -16.08 -7.89
CA ALA A 95 13.07 -14.85 -7.12
C ALA A 95 14.13 -15.08 -6.04
N SER A 96 14.83 -13.99 -5.72
CA SER A 96 15.75 -13.98 -4.58
C SER A 96 14.98 -14.05 -3.26
N VAL A 97 15.67 -14.44 -2.18
CA VAL A 97 15.12 -14.40 -0.81
C VAL A 97 14.66 -12.98 -0.45
N VAL A 98 15.38 -11.95 -0.90
CA VAL A 98 15.01 -10.53 -0.68
C VAL A 98 13.68 -10.22 -1.37
N GLY A 99 13.51 -10.61 -2.63
CA GLY A 99 12.28 -10.38 -3.38
C GLY A 99 11.08 -11.13 -2.79
N LEU A 100 11.26 -12.40 -2.41
CA LEU A 100 10.22 -13.18 -1.76
C LEU A 100 9.82 -12.61 -0.40
N THR A 101 10.82 -12.17 0.39
CA THR A 101 10.58 -11.53 1.68
C THR A 101 9.84 -10.21 1.51
N PHE A 102 10.27 -9.37 0.56
CA PHE A 102 9.62 -8.10 0.25
C PHE A 102 8.14 -8.29 -0.10
N ILE A 103 7.82 -9.19 -1.05
CA ILE A 103 6.43 -9.41 -1.48
C ILE A 103 5.60 -10.07 -0.37
N SER A 104 6.20 -10.94 0.44
CA SER A 104 5.50 -11.57 1.57
C SER A 104 5.17 -10.54 2.66
N LEU A 105 6.10 -9.61 2.93
CA LEU A 105 5.86 -8.50 3.86
C LEU A 105 4.80 -7.54 3.32
N GLU A 106 4.82 -7.24 2.02
CA GLU A 106 3.75 -6.49 1.35
C GLU A 106 2.39 -7.16 1.56
N ALA A 107 2.28 -8.47 1.33
CA ALA A 107 1.05 -9.23 1.54
C ALA A 107 0.54 -9.11 2.99
N LEU A 108 1.41 -9.29 3.98
CA LEU A 108 1.06 -9.17 5.39
C LEU A 108 0.63 -7.73 5.74
N PHE A 109 1.32 -6.74 5.20
CA PHE A 109 1.05 -5.33 5.42
C PHE A 109 -0.33 -4.94 4.89
N VAL A 110 -0.65 -5.28 3.63
CA VAL A 110 -1.95 -4.95 3.04
C VAL A 110 -3.10 -5.74 3.67
N ALA A 111 -2.86 -6.98 4.11
CA ALA A 111 -3.88 -7.75 4.84
C ALA A 111 -4.21 -7.08 6.20
N PHE A 112 -3.19 -6.65 6.94
CA PHE A 112 -3.36 -5.91 8.18
C PHE A 112 -4.11 -4.60 7.95
N LEU A 113 -3.69 -3.81 6.96
CA LEU A 113 -4.34 -2.54 6.63
C LEU A 113 -5.78 -2.73 6.21
N SER A 114 -6.07 -3.69 5.32
CA SER A 114 -7.43 -4.00 4.88
C SER A 114 -8.34 -4.27 6.08
N PHE A 115 -7.92 -5.14 7.00
CA PHE A 115 -8.68 -5.44 8.21
C PHE A 115 -8.87 -4.20 9.09
N TYR A 116 -7.81 -3.43 9.31
CA TYR A 116 -7.87 -2.23 10.15
C TYR A 116 -8.77 -1.15 9.55
N GLU A 117 -8.59 -0.82 8.28
CA GLU A 117 -9.35 0.20 7.56
C GLU A 117 -10.83 -0.17 7.45
N TRP A 118 -11.14 -1.44 7.16
CA TRP A 118 -12.53 -1.90 7.07
C TRP A 118 -13.28 -1.73 8.38
N ASN A 119 -12.66 -2.13 9.49
CA ASN A 119 -13.25 -2.07 10.82
C ASN A 119 -13.36 -0.63 11.34
N ASN A 120 -12.40 0.22 11.00
CA ASN A 120 -12.33 1.60 11.50
C ASN A 120 -12.82 2.66 10.49
N ARG A 121 -13.38 2.26 9.34
CA ARG A 121 -13.77 3.16 8.23
C ARG A 121 -14.60 4.38 8.65
N HIS A 122 -15.53 4.20 9.59
CA HIS A 122 -16.38 5.29 10.09
C HIS A 122 -15.61 6.29 10.95
N LEU A 123 -14.59 5.82 11.68
CA LEU A 123 -13.69 6.67 12.47
C LEU A 123 -12.69 7.39 11.57
N LEU A 124 -12.11 6.69 10.60
CA LEU A 124 -11.15 7.24 9.64
C LEU A 124 -11.78 8.27 8.68
N ALA A 125 -13.09 8.16 8.43
CA ALA A 125 -13.86 9.15 7.69
C ALA A 125 -14.17 10.43 8.50
N LYS A 126 -14.08 10.40 9.83
CA LYS A 126 -14.30 11.60 10.66
C LYS A 126 -13.09 12.52 10.57
N VAL A 127 -13.21 13.57 9.76
CA VAL A 127 -12.30 14.71 9.82
C VAL A 127 -12.76 15.59 10.98
N CYS A 128 -11.88 15.85 11.95
CA CYS A 128 -12.22 16.69 13.11
C CYS A 128 -12.52 18.10 12.60
N SER A 129 -13.80 18.49 12.61
CA SER A 129 -14.31 19.73 12.00
C SER A 129 -14.26 20.95 12.94
N THR A 130 -13.33 20.97 13.89
CA THR A 130 -13.16 22.10 14.82
C THR A 130 -11.69 22.47 14.99
N CYS A 131 -11.27 23.44 14.18
CA CYS A 131 -10.28 24.47 14.54
C CYS A 131 -10.96 25.82 14.36
#